data_AF-A0A258YMS2-F1
#
_entry.id   AF-A0A258YMS2-F1
#
_cell.length_a   1.000
_cell.length_b   1.000
_cell.length_c   1.000
_cell.angle_alpha   90.00
_cell.angle_beta   90.00
_cell.angle_gamma   90.00
#
_symmetry.space_group_name_H-M   'P 1'
#
loop_
_entity.id
_entity.type
_entity.pdbx_description
1 polymer ?
#
loop_
_entity_poly.entity_id
_entity_poly.type
_entity_poly.pdbx_seq_one_letter_code
_entity_poly.pdbx_strand_id
1 'polypeptide(L)'
;MMGKLKGFILFIAFTFFLQSGYALEDTLVLHNGNMIMGAVTSINHYTVSFKYTNENTEQQLSNFAIKQIQFESGRTQMITEKISIQGEEDWEKVIILEDKEQRTGLKRISDINAHTKFINLHTANSGNNKVTEKLKREAAKLNCPFILINFDRATVYNGLIKSWGAIQEIKKAFCYNY
;
A
#
# COMPACT_ATOMS: atom_id res chain seq x y z
N MET A 1 -28.97 -44.79 44.97
CA MET A 1 -29.05 -44.05 43.69
C MET A 1 -28.74 -42.55 43.80
N MET A 2 -29.00 -41.90 44.94
CA MET A 2 -28.82 -40.45 45.14
C MET A 2 -27.37 -39.91 45.06
N GLY A 3 -26.37 -40.72 45.45
CA GLY A 3 -24.96 -40.29 45.46
C GLY A 3 -24.33 -40.16 44.07
N LYS A 4 -24.74 -41.02 43.13
CA LYS A 4 -24.28 -40.95 41.73
C LYS A 4 -24.84 -39.72 41.01
N LEU A 5 -26.06 -39.30 41.35
CA LEU A 5 -26.69 -38.10 40.79
C LEU A 5 -26.04 -36.80 41.32
N LYS A 6 -25.69 -36.76 42.62
CA LYS A 6 -24.94 -35.63 43.19
C LYS A 6 -23.53 -35.49 42.61
N GLY A 7 -22.82 -36.60 42.39
CA GLY A 7 -21.52 -36.60 41.70
C GLY A 7 -21.61 -36.19 40.24
N PHE A 8 -22.70 -36.56 39.55
CA PHE A 8 -22.95 -36.18 38.17
C PHE A 8 -23.30 -34.69 38.02
N ILE A 9 -24.07 -34.12 38.95
CA ILE A 9 -24.36 -32.68 39.01
C ILE A 9 -23.10 -31.86 39.31
N LEU A 10 -22.22 -32.36 40.19
CA LEU A 10 -20.93 -31.72 40.48
C LEU A 10 -19.97 -31.75 39.28
N PHE A 11 -20.03 -32.80 38.46
CA PHE A 11 -19.23 -32.93 37.24
C PHE A 11 -19.69 -31.97 36.13
N ILE A 12 -21.00 -31.73 35.99
CA ILE A 12 -21.56 -30.77 35.01
C ILE A 12 -21.22 -29.32 35.40
N ALA A 13 -21.26 -28.98 36.68
CA ALA A 13 -20.90 -27.65 37.17
C ALA A 13 -19.42 -27.28 36.95
N PHE A 14 -18.52 -28.27 36.82
CA PHE A 14 -17.10 -28.04 36.55
C PHE A 14 -16.79 -27.75 35.08
N THR A 15 -17.67 -28.13 34.15
CA THR A 15 -17.44 -27.94 32.69
C THR A 15 -17.85 -26.56 32.16
N PHE A 16 -18.50 -25.72 32.97
CA PHE A 16 -19.00 -24.41 32.53
C PHE A 16 -18.04 -23.24 32.78
N PHE A 17 -16.85 -23.47 33.35
CA PHE A 17 -15.90 -22.40 33.71
C PHE A 17 -14.76 -22.15 32.71
N LEU A 18 -14.81 -22.75 31.52
CA LEU A 18 -13.82 -22.50 30.47
C LEU A 18 -14.48 -21.95 29.21
N GLN A 19 -15.25 -20.87 29.34
CA GLN A 19 -15.41 -19.93 28.23
C GLN A 19 -14.43 -18.79 28.48
N SER A 20 -13.16 -19.02 28.12
CA SER A 20 -12.29 -17.90 27.81
C SER A 20 -12.97 -17.13 26.68
N GLY A 21 -13.53 -15.96 26.99
CA GLY A 21 -13.95 -15.03 25.96
C GLY A 21 -12.73 -14.81 25.08
N TYR A 22 -12.80 -15.24 23.82
CA TYR A 22 -11.86 -14.76 22.83
C TYR A 22 -12.04 -13.25 22.83
N ALA A 23 -11.04 -12.50 23.28
CA ALA A 23 -10.97 -11.08 23.00
C ALA A 23 -11.04 -10.96 21.47
N LEU A 24 -12.04 -10.23 20.97
CA LEU A 24 -12.16 -10.01 19.54
C LEU A 24 -11.04 -9.04 19.19
N GLU A 25 -9.99 -9.49 18.53
CA GLU A 25 -8.88 -8.60 18.22
C GLU A 25 -9.20 -7.70 17.02
N ASP A 26 -8.56 -6.53 16.97
CA ASP A 26 -8.60 -5.69 15.78
C ASP A 26 -8.14 -6.48 14.55
N THR A 27 -8.85 -6.28 13.44
CA THR A 27 -8.61 -6.97 12.17
C THR A 27 -8.43 -5.94 11.06
N LEU A 28 -7.24 -5.91 10.47
CA LEU A 28 -6.94 -5.12 9.28
C LEU A 28 -7.36 -5.92 8.04
N VAL A 29 -8.33 -5.39 7.29
CA VAL A 29 -8.79 -5.99 6.03
C VAL A 29 -8.05 -5.31 4.88
N LEU A 30 -7.26 -6.07 4.13
CA LEU A 30 -6.45 -5.57 3.03
C LEU A 30 -7.21 -5.56 1.70
N HIS A 31 -6.77 -4.72 0.76
CA HIS A 31 -7.36 -4.61 -0.58
C HIS A 31 -7.11 -5.82 -1.49
N ASN A 32 -6.14 -6.67 -1.14
CA ASN A 32 -5.90 -7.97 -1.78
C ASN A 32 -6.76 -9.11 -1.21
N GLY A 33 -7.59 -8.83 -0.21
CA GLY A 33 -8.49 -9.80 0.42
C GLY A 33 -7.90 -10.52 1.64
N ASN A 34 -6.62 -10.32 1.94
CA ASN A 34 -6.02 -10.85 3.17
C ASN A 34 -6.54 -10.08 4.39
N MET A 35 -6.55 -10.78 5.53
CA MET A 35 -6.89 -10.19 6.84
C MET A 35 -5.72 -10.41 7.78
N ILE A 36 -5.36 -9.36 8.52
CA ILE A 36 -4.31 -9.40 9.54
C ILE A 36 -4.98 -9.15 10.88
N MET A 37 -4.85 -10.10 11.80
CA MET A 37 -5.27 -9.94 13.19
C MET A 37 -4.12 -9.34 13.99
N GLY A 38 -4.41 -8.30 14.75
CA GLY A 38 -3.41 -7.64 15.57
C GLY A 38 -3.89 -6.30 16.12
N ALA A 39 -3.43 -5.96 17.32
CA ALA A 39 -3.82 -4.74 18.00
C ALA A 39 -3.29 -3.49 17.26
N VAL A 40 -4.19 -2.60 16.83
CA VAL A 40 -3.82 -1.35 16.16
C VAL A 40 -3.31 -0.37 17.21
N THR A 41 -2.08 0.11 17.05
CA THR A 41 -1.44 1.04 17.99
C THR A 41 -1.61 2.50 17.57
N SER A 42 -1.54 2.78 16.26
CA SER A 42 -1.74 4.12 15.73
C SER A 42 -2.16 4.11 14.26
N ILE A 43 -2.92 5.13 13.87
CA ILE A 43 -3.30 5.38 12.48
C ILE A 43 -2.75 6.76 12.11
N ASN A 44 -1.73 6.77 11.26
CA ASN A 44 -1.10 7.98 10.76
C ASN A 44 -1.62 8.32 9.36
N HIS A 45 -1.12 9.41 8.79
CA HIS A 45 -1.57 9.89 7.49
C HIS A 45 -1.32 8.89 6.34
N TYR A 46 -0.20 8.16 6.37
CA TYR A 46 0.20 7.22 5.32
C TYR A 46 0.33 5.77 5.77
N THR A 47 0.36 5.51 7.08
CA THR A 47 0.63 4.20 7.65
C THR A 47 -0.28 3.89 8.83
N VAL A 48 -0.55 2.61 9.05
CA VAL A 48 -1.13 2.06 10.27
C VAL A 48 -0.06 1.24 10.96
N SER A 49 0.18 1.54 12.25
CA SER A 49 1.02 0.72 13.10
C SER A 49 0.16 -0.26 13.89
N PHE A 50 0.63 -1.50 14.00
CA PHE A 50 -0.07 -2.57 14.71
C PHE A 50 0.92 -3.58 15.28
N LYS A 51 0.45 -4.44 16.18
CA LYS A 51 1.21 -5.59 16.69
C LYS A 51 0.47 -6.87 16.37
N TYR A 52 1.16 -7.87 15.83
CA TYR A 52 0.54 -9.19 15.66
C TYR A 52 0.13 -9.78 17.00
N THR A 53 -0.92 -10.60 16.96
CA THR A 53 -1.36 -11.40 18.09
C THR A 53 -0.18 -12.19 18.69
N ASN A 54 0.01 -12.08 20.01
CA ASN A 54 1.11 -12.72 20.75
C ASN A 54 2.54 -12.22 20.40
N GLU A 55 2.68 -11.16 19.62
CA GLU A 55 3.97 -10.51 19.36
C GLU A 55 4.03 -9.14 20.05
N ASN A 56 5.21 -8.75 20.52
CA ASN A 56 5.41 -7.42 21.10
C ASN A 56 6.13 -6.45 20.14
N THR A 57 6.40 -6.90 18.91
CA THR A 57 7.04 -6.09 17.88
C THR A 57 6.00 -5.27 17.14
N GLU A 58 6.23 -3.96 17.04
CA GLU A 58 5.39 -3.07 16.24
C GLU A 58 5.74 -3.21 14.76
N GLN A 59 4.70 -3.33 13.95
CA GLN A 59 4.72 -3.45 12.50
C GLN A 59 3.98 -2.27 11.90
N GLN A 60 4.30 -1.95 10.65
CA GLN A 60 3.62 -0.89 9.91
C GLN A 60 3.14 -1.41 8.58
N LEU A 61 1.97 -0.94 8.16
CA LEU A 61 1.44 -1.15 6.82
C LEU A 61 1.05 0.19 6.22
N SER A 62 1.17 0.33 4.90
CA SER A 62 0.66 1.52 4.22
C SER A 62 -0.87 1.55 4.26
N ASN A 63 -1.43 2.75 4.44
CA ASN A 63 -2.86 3.01 4.29
C ASN A 63 -3.37 2.56 2.92
N PHE A 64 -2.55 2.65 1.87
CA PHE A 64 -2.89 2.19 0.52
C PHE A 64 -3.11 0.68 0.44
N ALA A 65 -2.53 -0.13 1.33
CA ALA A 65 -2.75 -1.57 1.33
C ALA A 65 -4.03 -1.97 2.10
N ILE A 66 -4.55 -1.08 2.97
CA ILE A 66 -5.65 -1.38 3.91
C ILE A 66 -6.95 -0.80 3.38
N LYS A 67 -7.97 -1.67 3.26
CA LYS A 67 -9.35 -1.26 2.97
C LYS A 67 -10.00 -0.65 4.20
N GLN A 68 -10.01 -1.40 5.29
CA GLN A 68 -10.69 -1.02 6.53
C GLN A 68 -10.06 -1.74 7.72
N ILE A 69 -10.30 -1.19 8.91
CA ILE A 69 -10.01 -1.81 10.18
C ILE A 69 -11.32 -2.14 10.87
N GLN A 70 -11.49 -3.38 11.29
CA GLN A 70 -12.56 -3.81 12.18
C GLN A 70 -11.99 -3.89 13.58
N PHE A 71 -12.42 -3.00 14.47
CA PHE A 71 -11.92 -2.94 15.84
C PHE A 71 -12.65 -3.96 16.72
N GLU A 72 -12.00 -4.36 17.81
CA GLU A 72 -12.58 -5.19 18.88
C GLU A 72 -13.98 -4.72 19.30
N SER A 73 -14.15 -3.40 19.42
CA SER A 73 -15.41 -2.74 19.79
C SER A 73 -16.58 -2.99 18.83
N GLY A 74 -16.36 -3.62 17.68
CA GLY A 74 -17.32 -3.76 16.58
C GLY A 74 -17.37 -2.54 15.65
N ARG A 75 -16.67 -1.45 15.99
CA ARG A 75 -16.50 -0.29 15.11
C ARG A 75 -15.71 -0.71 13.86
N THR A 76 -16.17 -0.30 12.69
CA THR A 76 -15.39 -0.42 11.45
C THR A 76 -14.98 0.96 10.97
N GLN A 77 -13.73 1.12 10.56
CA GLN A 77 -13.20 2.35 9.98
C GLN A 77 -12.62 2.06 8.61
N MET A 78 -13.14 2.71 7.58
CA MET A 78 -12.55 2.69 6.25
C MET A 78 -11.24 3.49 6.26
N ILE A 79 -10.18 2.92 5.71
CA ILE A 79 -8.85 3.55 5.66
C ILE A 79 -8.62 4.14 4.27
N THR A 80 -8.74 3.32 3.22
CA THR A 80 -8.69 3.78 1.83
C THR A 80 -9.64 3.01 0.94
N GLU A 81 -10.03 3.64 -0.18
CA GLU A 81 -10.73 2.98 -1.27
C GLU A 81 -9.75 2.26 -2.21
N LYS A 82 -10.25 1.22 -2.88
CA LYS A 82 -9.44 0.47 -3.85
C LYS A 82 -9.36 1.26 -5.16
N ILE A 83 -8.15 1.53 -5.62
CA ILE A 83 -7.85 2.14 -6.90
C ILE A 83 -7.87 1.04 -7.96
N SER A 84 -8.78 1.16 -8.92
CA SER A 84 -8.85 0.28 -10.08
C SER A 84 -8.38 1.03 -11.31
N ILE A 85 -7.43 0.41 -12.02
CA ILE A 85 -6.90 0.85 -13.31
C ILE A 85 -7.35 -0.17 -14.35
N GLN A 86 -8.06 0.29 -15.38
CA GLN A 86 -8.60 -0.58 -16.43
C GLN A 86 -7.84 -0.48 -17.77
N GLY A 87 -6.96 0.52 -17.90
CA GLY A 87 -6.22 0.79 -19.11
C GLY A 87 -5.37 2.05 -19.02
N GLU A 88 -4.72 2.42 -20.12
CA GLU A 88 -3.83 3.59 -20.21
C GLU A 88 -4.56 4.91 -19.92
N GLU A 89 -5.85 4.99 -20.26
CA GLU A 89 -6.71 6.15 -20.02
C GLU A 89 -6.84 6.51 -18.53
N ASP A 90 -6.69 5.52 -17.64
CA ASP A 90 -6.77 5.68 -16.19
C ASP A 90 -5.45 6.17 -15.56
N TRP A 91 -4.47 6.61 -16.36
CA TRP A 91 -3.17 7.06 -15.88
C TRP A 91 -3.23 8.15 -14.79
N GLU A 92 -4.27 8.98 -14.76
CA GLU A 92 -4.44 10.02 -13.73
C GLU A 92 -4.68 9.44 -12.34
N LYS A 93 -5.31 8.27 -12.26
CA LYS A 93 -5.57 7.54 -11.01
C LYS A 93 -4.30 6.90 -10.45
N VAL A 94 -3.22 6.80 -11.23
CA VAL A 94 -1.94 6.25 -10.77
C VAL A 94 -1.31 7.22 -9.78
N ILE A 95 -1.04 6.72 -8.57
CA ILE A 95 -0.44 7.46 -7.47
C ILE A 95 1.08 7.26 -7.50
N ILE A 96 1.81 8.37 -7.39
CA ILE A 96 3.25 8.35 -7.18
C ILE A 96 3.48 8.31 -5.67
N LEU A 97 4.09 7.22 -5.21
CA LEU A 97 4.53 7.09 -3.84
C LEU A 97 5.76 7.98 -3.65
N GLU A 98 5.73 8.80 -2.61
CA GLU A 98 6.83 9.72 -2.30
C GLU A 98 7.89 9.01 -1.44
N ASP A 99 7.44 8.11 -0.56
CA ASP A 99 8.28 7.45 0.44
C ASP A 99 8.22 5.93 0.38
N LYS A 100 9.30 5.31 0.87
CA LYS A 100 9.43 3.84 0.95
C LYS A 100 8.44 3.21 1.92
N GLU A 101 7.86 3.97 2.86
CA GLU A 101 6.87 3.49 3.81
C GLU A 101 5.50 3.30 3.15
N GLN A 102 5.18 4.12 2.15
CA GLN A 102 3.91 4.07 1.43
C GLN A 102 3.79 2.83 0.51
N ARG A 103 4.88 2.11 0.25
CA ARG A 103 4.85 0.82 -0.46
C ARG A 103 4.73 -0.39 0.46
N THR A 104 4.78 -0.22 1.77
CA THR A 104 4.76 -1.35 2.71
C THR A 104 3.40 -2.04 2.66
N GLY A 105 3.39 -3.35 2.37
CA GLY A 105 2.18 -4.12 2.14
C GLY A 105 1.71 -4.15 0.68
N LEU A 106 2.36 -3.42 -0.24
CA LEU A 106 2.12 -3.52 -1.67
C LEU A 106 3.12 -4.48 -2.34
N LYS A 107 2.66 -5.16 -3.39
CA LYS A 107 3.47 -6.10 -4.18
C LYS A 107 4.12 -5.41 -5.38
N ARG A 108 5.45 -5.52 -5.51
CA ARG A 108 6.17 -5.06 -6.71
C ARG A 108 5.87 -5.99 -7.89
N ILE A 109 5.49 -5.42 -9.02
CA ILE A 109 5.12 -6.17 -10.23
C ILE A 109 6.20 -6.06 -11.31
N SER A 110 6.66 -4.85 -11.58
CA SER A 110 7.57 -4.58 -12.70
C SER A 110 8.35 -3.28 -12.49
N ASP A 111 9.30 -3.05 -13.39
CA ASP A 111 10.07 -1.82 -13.47
C ASP A 111 9.73 -1.12 -14.79
N ILE A 112 9.48 0.18 -14.73
CA ILE A 112 9.12 1.00 -15.89
C ILE A 112 10.09 2.17 -16.05
N ASN A 113 10.23 2.64 -17.29
CA ASN A 113 11.08 3.76 -17.63
C ASN A 113 10.38 4.72 -18.60
N ALA A 114 10.60 6.02 -18.43
CA ALA A 114 10.08 7.04 -19.32
C ALA A 114 11.17 8.08 -19.61
N HIS A 115 11.16 8.61 -20.83
CA HIS A 115 12.07 9.66 -21.25
C HIS A 115 11.39 10.71 -22.16
N THR A 116 11.88 11.94 -22.12
CA THR A 116 11.51 12.97 -23.11
C THR A 116 12.18 12.70 -24.46
N LYS A 117 11.52 13.11 -25.56
CA LYS A 117 12.16 13.21 -26.88
C LYS A 117 13.03 14.48 -26.91
N PHE A 118 14.13 14.44 -27.66
CA PHE A 118 15.27 15.37 -27.67
C PHE A 118 15.02 16.87 -27.96
N ILE A 119 13.77 17.37 -28.03
CA ILE A 119 13.46 18.73 -28.49
C ILE A 119 12.42 19.38 -27.57
N ASN A 120 12.75 19.58 -26.30
CA ASN A 120 12.04 20.57 -25.49
C ASN A 120 12.85 21.87 -25.53
N LEU A 121 12.48 22.78 -26.43
CA LEU A 121 13.05 24.13 -26.56
C LEU A 121 12.58 25.09 -25.45
N HIS A 122 11.84 24.59 -24.45
CA HIS A 122 11.28 25.38 -23.35
C HIS A 122 11.53 24.70 -22.00
N THR A 123 11.69 25.56 -20.99
CA THR A 123 11.98 25.35 -19.56
C THR A 123 11.84 23.91 -19.04
N ALA A 124 12.86 23.45 -18.29
CA ALA A 124 12.95 22.12 -17.68
C ALA A 124 11.65 21.64 -16.99
N ASN A 125 10.88 22.56 -16.39
CA ASN A 125 9.61 22.22 -15.73
C ASN A 125 8.56 21.56 -16.67
N SER A 126 8.59 21.87 -17.97
CA SER A 126 7.66 21.28 -18.96
C SER A 126 8.06 19.86 -19.39
N GLY A 127 9.33 19.50 -19.26
CA GLY A 127 9.83 18.14 -19.50
C GLY A 127 9.35 17.18 -18.40
N ASN A 128 9.47 17.63 -17.15
CA ASN A 128 9.20 16.81 -15.96
C ASN A 128 7.76 16.31 -15.92
N ASN A 129 6.80 17.19 -16.26
CA ASN A 129 5.39 16.83 -16.31
C ASN A 129 5.11 15.79 -17.40
N LYS A 130 5.74 15.93 -18.59
CA LYS A 130 5.56 14.97 -19.70
C LYS A 130 6.19 13.61 -19.41
N VAL A 131 7.35 13.56 -18.77
CA VAL A 131 7.96 12.26 -18.38
C VAL A 131 7.12 11.58 -17.32
N THR A 132 6.64 12.35 -16.34
CA THR A 132 5.80 11.83 -15.25
C THR A 132 4.48 11.28 -15.79
N GLU A 133 3.82 12.01 -16.71
CA GLU A 133 2.63 11.53 -17.40
C GLU A 133 2.90 10.23 -18.17
N LYS A 134 3.96 10.18 -18.98
CA LYS A 134 4.33 8.94 -19.68
C LYS A 134 4.57 7.77 -18.74
N LEU A 135 5.25 8.03 -17.61
CA LEU A 135 5.52 7.01 -16.61
C LEU A 135 4.22 6.46 -16.00
N LYS A 136 3.26 7.35 -15.67
CA LYS A 136 1.94 6.95 -15.20
C LYS A 136 1.16 6.16 -16.25
N ARG A 137 1.24 6.55 -17.54
CA ARG A 137 0.62 5.80 -18.65
C ARG A 137 1.21 4.40 -18.81
N GLU A 138 2.53 4.25 -18.71
CA GLU A 138 3.19 2.94 -18.74
C GLU A 138 2.78 2.07 -17.54
N ALA A 139 2.66 2.65 -16.34
CA ALA A 139 2.12 1.93 -15.18
C ALA A 139 0.67 1.50 -15.39
N ALA A 140 -0.14 2.38 -15.99
CA ALA A 140 -1.55 2.14 -16.23
C ALA A 140 -1.79 1.01 -17.25
N LYS A 141 -0.96 0.91 -18.30
CA LYS A 141 -0.95 -0.25 -19.22
C LYS A 141 -0.70 -1.58 -18.52
N LEU A 142 0.05 -1.56 -17.43
CA LEU A 142 0.33 -2.74 -16.60
C LEU A 142 -0.69 -2.94 -15.48
N ASN A 143 -1.78 -2.17 -15.47
CA ASN A 143 -2.81 -2.16 -14.42
C ASN A 143 -2.21 -1.95 -13.01
N CYS A 144 -1.16 -1.11 -12.93
CA CYS A 144 -0.45 -0.82 -11.69
C CYS A 144 -0.92 0.54 -11.12
N PRO A 145 -1.65 0.57 -9.99
CA PRO A 145 -2.16 1.81 -9.40
C PRO A 145 -1.09 2.67 -8.71
N PHE A 146 0.07 2.09 -8.35
CA PHE A 146 1.09 2.78 -7.58
C PHE A 146 2.46 2.69 -8.26
N ILE A 147 3.21 3.81 -8.24
CA ILE A 147 4.59 3.85 -8.71
C ILE A 147 5.51 4.53 -7.70
N LEU A 148 6.73 4.03 -7.53
CA LEU A 148 7.78 4.68 -6.74
C LEU A 148 8.95 5.01 -7.66
N ILE A 149 9.24 6.31 -7.86
CA ILE A 149 10.38 6.74 -8.67
C ILE A 149 11.68 6.41 -7.92
N ASN A 150 12.53 5.60 -8.55
CA ASN A 150 13.80 5.17 -7.97
C ASN A 150 15.02 5.79 -8.66
N PHE A 151 14.82 6.40 -9.82
CA PHE A 151 15.87 7.08 -10.56
C PHE A 151 15.30 8.25 -11.34
N ASP A 152 15.95 9.40 -11.22
CA ASP A 152 15.66 10.60 -11.97
C ASP A 152 16.97 11.25 -12.44
N ARG A 153 17.04 11.58 -13.72
CA ARG A 153 18.19 12.27 -14.31
C ARG A 153 17.72 13.21 -15.40
N ALA A 154 18.14 14.47 -15.31
CA ALA A 154 18.14 15.41 -16.41
C ALA A 154 19.55 15.49 -17.01
N THR A 155 19.72 15.15 -18.29
CA THR A 155 20.98 15.29 -19.03
C THR A 155 20.93 16.48 -19.96
N VAL A 156 21.93 17.37 -19.87
CA VAL A 156 22.19 18.45 -20.82
C VAL A 156 23.27 17.97 -21.77
N TYR A 157 23.00 17.96 -23.08
CA TYR A 157 24.00 17.52 -24.06
C TYR A 157 25.06 18.61 -24.30
N ASN A 158 26.33 18.28 -24.09
CA ASN A 158 27.48 19.21 -24.25
C ASN A 158 28.44 18.69 -25.35
N GLY A 159 27.94 18.56 -26.58
CA GLY A 159 28.72 18.26 -27.79
C GLY A 159 28.82 19.48 -28.73
N LEU A 160 29.71 19.39 -29.74
CA LEU A 160 30.25 20.45 -30.64
C LEU A 160 29.29 21.50 -31.25
N ILE A 161 27.98 21.40 -31.07
CA ILE A 161 27.01 22.44 -31.43
C ILE A 161 26.50 23.07 -30.13
N LYS A 162 27.26 24.04 -29.61
CA LYS A 162 27.01 24.81 -28.38
C LYS A 162 25.80 25.76 -28.42
N SER A 163 24.78 25.52 -29.26
CA SER A 163 23.79 26.58 -29.55
C SER A 163 22.36 26.37 -29.08
N TRP A 164 21.88 25.19 -28.68
CA TRP A 164 20.45 25.05 -28.31
C TRP A 164 20.24 23.99 -27.22
N GLY A 165 19.87 24.43 -26.02
CA GLY A 165 19.71 23.64 -24.80
C GLY A 165 18.69 22.49 -24.87
N ALA A 166 19.06 21.40 -25.54
CA ALA A 166 18.34 20.14 -25.50
C ALA A 166 18.56 19.45 -24.15
N ILE A 167 17.57 19.55 -23.26
CA ILE A 167 17.51 18.83 -21.99
C ILE A 167 16.69 17.54 -22.20
N GLN A 168 17.30 16.40 -21.93
CA GLN A 168 16.61 15.12 -21.89
C GLN A 168 16.39 14.71 -20.43
N GLU A 169 15.17 14.32 -20.08
CA GLU A 169 14.84 13.82 -18.76
C GLU A 169 14.50 12.34 -18.85
N ILE A 170 15.01 11.57 -17.89
CA ILE A 170 14.90 10.13 -17.81
C ILE A 170 14.48 9.77 -16.39
N LYS A 171 13.30 9.15 -16.25
CA LYS A 171 12.82 8.60 -14.98
C LYS A 171 12.66 7.09 -15.08
N LYS A 172 12.99 6.39 -14.00
CA LYS A 172 12.63 4.98 -13.79
C LYS A 172 11.81 4.88 -12.51
N ALA A 173 10.85 3.96 -12.50
CA ALA A 173 10.04 3.68 -11.33
C ALA A 173 9.74 2.19 -11.19
N PHE A 174 9.46 1.80 -9.96
CA PHE A 174 8.92 0.49 -9.61
C PHE A 174 7.40 0.57 -9.57
N CYS A 175 6.74 -0.38 -10.25
CA CYS A 175 5.29 -0.52 -10.23
C CYS A 175 4.85 -1.44 -9.08
N TYR A 176 3.80 -1.03 -8.40
CA TYR A 176 3.21 -1.75 -7.29
C TYR A 176 1.71 -1.98 -7.50
N ASN A 177 1.24 -3.11 -6.98
CA ASN A 177 -0.17 -3.49 -6.90
C ASN A 177 -0.47 -4.02 -5.48
N TYR A 178 -1.75 -4.29 -5.19
CA TYR A 178 -2.21 -4.85 -3.92
C TYR A 178 -1.68 -6.27 -3.65
#